data_AF-A0A653YIG3-F1
#
_entry.id   AF-A0A653YIG3-F1
#
_cell.length_a   1.000
_cell.length_b   1.000
_cell.length_c   1.000
_cell.angle_alpha   90.00
_cell.angle_beta   90.00
_cell.angle_gamma   90.00
#
_symmetry.space_group_name_H-M   'P 1'
#
loop_
_entity.id
_entity.type
_entity.pdbx_description
1 polymer ?
#
loop_
_entity_poly.entity_id
_entity_poly.type
_entity_poly.pdbx_seq_one_letter_code
_entity_poly.pdbx_strand_id
1 'polypeptide(L)' 'MIDAVLQLDCPHHVVFISASPLALEKAEIGEGPNRDLIYELYRVLSAKGCTHVFDFRVGQAKEINKFLSAHKA' A
#
# COMPACT_ATOMS: atom_id res chain seq x y z
N MET A 1 -4.90 -1.90 -3.38
CA MET A 1 -4.26 -0.67 -2.87
C MET A 1 -4.66 0.52 -3.72
N ILE A 2 -4.35 0.51 -5.02
CA ILE A 2 -4.72 1.60 -5.95
C ILE A 2 -6.22 1.90 -5.93
N ASP A 3 -7.08 0.88 -6.07
CA ASP A 3 -8.55 1.09 -6.08
C ASP A 3 -9.09 1.73 -4.80
N ALA A 4 -8.47 1.43 -3.66
CA ALA A 4 -8.84 2.04 -2.38
C ALA A 4 -8.47 3.53 -2.35
N VAL A 5 -7.29 3.89 -2.87
CA VAL A 5 -6.88 5.29 -3.01
C VAL A 5 -7.76 6.02 -4.01
N LEU A 6 -8.16 5.38 -5.12
CA LEU A 6 -9.06 5.96 -6.13
C LEU A 6 -10.40 6.39 -5.54
N GLN A 7 -10.91 5.65 -4.56
CA GLN A 7 -12.17 5.93 -3.87
C GLN A 7 -12.10 7.11 -2.88
N LEU A 8 -10.92 7.61 -2.53
CA LEU A 8 -10.79 8.78 -1.66
C LEU A 8 -11.30 10.04 -2.37
N ASP A 9 -12.17 10.79 -1.70
CA ASP A 9 -12.84 11.98 -2.22
C ASP A 9 -12.03 13.28 -1.99
N CYS A 10 -11.14 13.28 -1.01
CA CYS A 10 -10.25 14.39 -0.68
C CYS A 10 -8.84 13.91 -0.33
N PRO A 11 -7.86 14.82 -0.18
CA PRO A 11 -6.50 14.45 0.23
C PRO A 11 -6.44 13.84 1.63
N HIS A 12 -5.81 12.67 1.77
CA HIS A 12 -5.63 11.97 3.04
C HIS A 12 -4.16 11.65 3.33
N HIS A 13 -3.87 11.29 4.58
CA HIS A 13 -2.66 10.56 4.95
C HIS A 13 -2.94 9.06 4.90
N VAL A 14 -2.33 8.35 3.96
CA VAL A 14 -2.59 6.92 3.71
C VAL A 14 -1.49 6.06 4.32
N VAL A 15 -1.85 5.18 5.25
CA VAL A 15 -0.94 4.20 5.85
C VAL A 15 -1.14 2.84 5.19
N PHE A 16 -0.14 2.36 4.48
CA PHE A 16 -0.16 1.03 3.89
C PHE A 16 0.48 0.03 4.84
N ILE A 17 -0.33 -0.90 5.36
CA ILE A 17 0.15 -1.98 6.22
C ILE A 17 0.49 -3.19 5.36
N SER A 18 1.73 -3.65 5.44
CA SER A 18 2.21 -4.84 4.72
C SER A 18 3.04 -5.73 5.63
N ALA A 19 3.00 -7.04 5.37
CA ALA A 19 3.81 -8.02 6.11
C ALA A 19 5.26 -8.12 5.59
N SER A 20 5.62 -7.42 4.51
CA SER A 20 6.96 -7.45 3.93
C SER A 20 7.25 -6.20 3.09
N PRO A 21 8.50 -5.69 3.12
CA PRO A 21 8.96 -4.61 2.25
C PRO A 21 9.40 -5.09 0.85
N LEU A 22 9.53 -6.40 0.63
CA LEU A 22 10.20 -6.98 -0.54
C LEU A 22 9.68 -6.46 -1.89
N ALA A 23 8.36 -6.27 -2.02
CA ALA A 23 7.79 -5.76 -3.26
C ALA A 23 8.19 -4.30 -3.52
N LEU A 24 8.30 -3.50 -2.47
CA LEU A 24 8.72 -2.10 -2.54
C LEU A 24 10.21 -2.01 -2.85
N GLU A 25 11.04 -2.76 -2.11
CA GLU A 25 12.49 -2.81 -2.33
C GLU A 25 12.84 -3.23 -3.76
N LYS A 26 12.16 -4.24 -4.30
CA LYS A 26 12.34 -4.66 -5.70
C LYS A 26 11.93 -3.57 -6.68
N ALA A 27 10.80 -2.91 -6.45
CA ALA A 27 10.33 -1.85 -7.33
C ALA A 27 11.30 -0.64 -7.34
N GLU A 28 11.88 -0.28 -6.19
CA GLU A 28 12.84 0.82 -6.05
C GLU A 28 14.13 0.59 -6.86
N ILE A 29 14.58 -0.66 -6.96
CA ILE A 29 15.73 -1.02 -7.82
C ILE A 29 15.34 -1.31 -9.28
N GLY A 30 14.08 -1.06 -9.64
CA GLY A 30 13.58 -1.25 -11.02
C GLY A 30 13.22 -2.68 -11.38
N GLU A 31 13.11 -3.58 -10.39
CA GLU A 31 12.84 -5.01 -10.56
C GLU A 31 11.46 -5.43 -10.03
N GLY A 32 11.11 -6.69 -10.30
CA GLY A 32 9.96 -7.37 -9.72
C GLY A 32 8.64 -7.14 -10.47
N PRO A 33 7.68 -8.06 -10.32
CA PRO A 33 6.44 -8.04 -11.09
C PRO A 33 5.50 -6.87 -10.72
N ASN A 34 5.70 -6.27 -9.54
CA ASN A 34 4.82 -5.23 -9.01
C ASN A 34 5.35 -3.81 -9.23
N ARG A 35 6.49 -3.65 -9.92
CA ARG A 35 7.14 -2.35 -10.10
C ARG A 35 6.19 -1.30 -10.68
N ASP A 36 5.58 -1.61 -11.83
CA ASP A 36 4.72 -0.66 -12.54
C ASP A 36 3.45 -0.34 -11.72
N LEU A 37 2.95 -1.30 -10.94
CA LEU A 37 1.82 -1.09 -10.02
C LEU A 37 2.20 -0.17 -8.83
N ILE A 38 3.42 -0.28 -8.31
CA ILE A 38 3.89 0.59 -7.22
C ILE A 38 4.09 2.03 -7.74
N TYR A 39 4.64 2.20 -8.95
CA TYR A 39 4.71 3.52 -9.57
C TYR A 39 3.33 4.12 -9.85
N GLU A 40 2.39 3.31 -10.32
CA GLU A 40 1.00 3.76 -10.53
C GLU A 40 0.37 4.20 -9.21
N LEU A 41 0.60 3.46 -8.12
CA LEU A 41 0.12 3.85 -6.78
C LEU A 41 0.67 5.24 -6.37
N TYR A 42 1.97 5.49 -6.54
CA TYR A 42 2.56 6.78 -6.25
C TYR A 42 1.99 7.90 -7.13
N ARG A 43 1.77 7.63 -8.41
CA ARG A 43 1.15 8.58 -9.35
C ARG A 43 -0.24 8.97 -8.87
N VAL A 44 -1.07 7.99 -8.51
CA VAL A 44 -2.45 8.23 -8.03
C VAL A 44 -2.46 9.00 -6.70
N LEU A 45 -1.58 8.65 -5.75
CA LEU A 45 -1.45 9.36 -4.48
C LEU A 45 -1.07 10.83 -4.71
N SER A 46 -0.08 11.09 -5.56
CA SER A 46 0.36 12.44 -5.92
C SER A 46 -0.75 13.24 -6.61
N ALA A 47 -1.44 12.64 -7.58
CA ALA A 47 -2.54 13.29 -8.29
C ALA A 47 -3.70 13.68 -7.36
N LYS A 48 -3.94 12.91 -6.29
CA LYS A 48 -4.94 13.22 -5.26
C LYS A 48 -4.41 14.10 -4.13
N GLY A 49 -3.15 14.52 -4.15
CA GLY A 49 -2.53 15.29 -3.07
C GLY A 49 -2.39 14.53 -1.75
N CYS A 50 -2.45 13.19 -1.78
CA CYS A 50 -2.34 12.36 -0.59
C CYS A 50 -0.88 12.23 -0.15
N THR A 51 -0.66 12.23 1.16
CA THR A 51 0.61 11.79 1.74
C THR A 51 0.52 10.30 2.08
N HIS A 52 1.65 9.61 2.19
CA HIS A 52 1.63 8.18 2.47
C HIS A 52 2.86 7.71 3.26
N VAL A 53 2.69 6.57 3.93
CA VAL A 53 3.77 5.83 4.59
C VAL A 53 3.48 4.33 4.52
N PHE A 54 4.53 3.52 4.48
CA PHE A 54 4.43 2.06 4.61
C PHE A 54 4.77 1.64 6.04
N ASP A 55 3.85 0.95 6.71
CA ASP A 55 4.06 0.29 8.00
C ASP A 55 4.29 -1.22 7.72
N PHE A 56 5.56 -1.62 7.74
CA PHE A 56 5.95 -3.00 7.50
C PHE A 56 6.00 -3.81 8.80
N ARG A 57 5.00 -4.66 9.00
CA ARG A 57 4.92 -5.58 10.14
C ARG A 57 5.46 -6.95 9.75
N VAL A 58 6.79 -7.01 9.60
CA VAL A 58 7.50 -8.20 9.14
C VAL A 58 7.15 -9.41 10.01
N GLY A 59 6.73 -10.50 9.37
CA GLY A 59 6.35 -11.75 10.04
C GLY A 59 4.94 -11.76 10.66
N GLN A 60 4.19 -10.65 10.61
CA GLN A 60 2.84 -10.55 11.21
C GLN A 60 1.71 -10.76 10.20
N ALA A 61 1.95 -11.53 9.13
CA ALA A 61 0.96 -11.73 8.07
C ALA A 61 -0.34 -12.37 8.60
N LYS A 62 -0.24 -13.30 9.55
CA LYS A 62 -1.40 -13.97 10.16
C LYS A 62 -2.24 -13.00 10.98
N GLU A 63 -1.58 -12.14 11.73
CA GLU A 63 -2.20 -11.13 12.59
C GLU A 63 -2.89 -10.06 11.75
N ILE A 64 -2.23 -9.53 10.71
CA ILE A 64 -2.84 -8.59 9.75
C ILE A 64 -4.10 -9.20 9.13
N ASN A 65 -4.02 -10.44 8.65
CA ASN A 65 -5.16 -11.12 8.05
C ASN A 65 -6.32 -11.31 9.05
N LYS A 66 -6.01 -11.59 10.32
CA LYS A 66 -7.01 -11.68 11.39
C LYS A 66 -7.75 -10.35 11.57
N PHE A 67 -7.04 -9.23 11.61
CA PHE A 67 -7.65 -7.89 11.72
C PHE A 67 -8.54 -7.55 10.51
N LEU A 68 -8.08 -7.86 9.29
CA LEU A 68 -8.87 -7.62 8.07
C LEU A 68 -10.13 -8.49 8.01
N SER A 69 -10.06 -9.73 8.49
CA SER A 69 -11.23 -10.62 8.55
C SER A 69 -12.29 -10.16 9.54
N ALA A 70 -11.89 -9.51 10.64
CA ALA A 70 -12.80 -8.99 11.66
C ALA A 70 -13.58 -7.75 11.18
N HIS A 71 -13.06 -7.03 10.18
CA HIS A 71 -13.69 -5.83 9.60
C HIS A 71 -14.58 -6.10 8.38
N LYS A 72 -14.78 -7.37 7.98
CA LYS A 72 -15.79 -7.75 6.97
C LYS A 72 -17.21 -7.85 7.57
N ALA A 73 -17.63 -6.85 8.35
CA ALA A 73 -18.98 -6.72 8.87
C ALA A 73 -19.83 -5.83 7.96
#